data_AF-J9FIC5-F1
#
_entry.id   AF-J9FIC5-F1
#
_cell.length_a   1.000
_cell.length_b   1.000
_cell.length_c   1.000
_cell.angle_alpha   90.00
_cell.angle_beta   90.00
_cell.angle_gamma   90.00
#
_symmetry.space_group_name_H-M   'P 1'
#
loop_
_entity.id
_entity.type
_entity.pdbx_description
1 polymer ?
#
loop_
_entity_poly.entity_id
_entity_poly.type
_entity_poly.pdbx_seq_one_letter_code
_entity_poly.pdbx_strand_id
1 'polypeptide(L)' 'MPRVKRGVTARARHKKIFALSKGFCLRRNNVFRVAKQAV' A
#
# COMPACT_ATOMS: atom_id res chain seq x y z
N MET A 1 -9.48 18.90 -21.93
CA MET A 1 -8.96 17.57 -21.53
C MET A 1 -9.78 17.03 -20.36
N PRO A 2 -10.28 15.78 -20.41
CA PRO A 2 -11.05 15.21 -19.31
C PRO A 2 -10.16 14.82 -18.11
N ARG A 3 -10.59 15.14 -16.89
CA ARG A 3 -9.86 14.82 -15.65
C ARG A 3 -10.17 13.40 -15.19
N VAL A 4 -9.22 12.48 -15.35
CA VAL A 4 -9.35 11.10 -14.85
C VAL A 4 -9.01 11.05 -13.35
N LYS A 5 -9.99 10.72 -12.51
CA LYS A 5 -9.77 10.49 -11.07
C LYS A 5 -9.10 9.12 -10.84
N ARG A 6 -8.30 9.03 -9.77
CA ARG A 6 -7.61 7.79 -9.40
C ARG A 6 -8.52 6.70 -8.81
N GLY A 7 -9.71 7.07 -8.31
CA GLY A 7 -10.71 6.15 -7.77
C GLY A 7 -10.11 5.12 -6.80
N VAL A 8 -10.44 3.85 -7.00
CA VAL A 8 -10.04 2.74 -6.14
C VAL A 8 -8.63 2.19 -6.39
N THR A 9 -7.98 2.62 -7.48
CA THR A 9 -6.69 2.05 -7.93
C THR A 9 -5.56 2.26 -6.93
N ALA A 10 -5.59 3.35 -6.14
CA ALA A 10 -4.58 3.61 -5.11
C ALA A 10 -4.73 2.65 -3.92
N ARG A 11 -5.95 2.49 -3.40
CA ARG A 11 -6.23 1.59 -2.27
C ARG A 11 -5.96 0.14 -2.61
N ALA A 12 -6.31 -0.29 -3.83
CA ALA A 12 -6.04 -1.64 -4.30
C ALA A 12 -4.53 -1.96 -4.33
N ARG A 13 -3.69 -1.02 -4.79
CA ARG A 13 -2.22 -1.17 -4.76
C ARG A 13 -1.67 -1.28 -3.35
N HIS A 14 -2.19 -0.50 -2.40
CA HIS A 14 -1.72 -0.55 -1.01
C HIS A 14 -2.03 -1.90 -0.35
N LYS A 15 -3.21 -2.47 -0.61
CA LYS A 15 -3.59 -3.79 -0.08
C LYS A 15 -2.65 -4.91 -0.55
N LYS A 16 -2.12 -4.84 -1.77
CA LYS A 16 -1.13 -5.80 -2.28
C LYS A 16 0.16 -5.79 -1.46
N ILE A 17 0.70 -4.60 -1.17
CA ILE A 17 1.92 -4.46 -0.34
C ILE A 17 1.65 -4.92 1.09
N PHE A 18 0.50 -4.57 1.68
CA PHE A 18 0.16 -5.03 3.03
C PHE A 18 -0.02 -6.54 3.15
N ALA A 19 -0.44 -7.21 2.08
CA ALA A 19 -0.50 -8.67 2.04
C ALA A 19 0.89 -9.30 2.11
N LEU A 20 1.88 -8.69 1.44
CA LEU A 20 3.28 -9.15 1.43
C LEU A 20 4.00 -8.85 2.74
N SER A 21 3.69 -7.73 3.39
CA SER A 21 4.30 -7.31 4.65
C SER A 21 3.69 -7.93 5.91
N LYS A 22 2.83 -8.94 5.77
CA LYS A 22 2.19 -9.61 6.92
C LYS A 22 3.27 -10.28 7.78
N GLY A 23 3.17 -10.12 9.10
CA GLY A 23 4.13 -10.67 10.06
C GLY A 23 5.31 -9.75 10.38
N PHE A 24 5.46 -8.60 9.70
CA PHE A 24 6.47 -7.61 10.09
C PHE A 24 6.11 -6.88 11.38
N CYS A 25 7.14 -6.58 12.18
CA CYS A 25 7.02 -5.85 13.43
C CYS A 25 6.84 -4.34 13.22
N LEU A 26 6.24 -3.68 14.21
CA LEU A 26 6.05 -2.23 14.26
C LEU A 26 5.28 -1.70 13.03
N ARG A 27 5.80 -0.64 12.39
CA ARG A 27 5.11 0.11 11.32
C ARG A 27 5.24 -0.52 9.93
N ARG A 28 5.99 -1.62 9.83
CA ARG A 28 6.25 -2.32 8.57
C ARG A 28 5.05 -3.12 8.06
N ASN A 29 4.01 -3.33 8.88
CA ASN A 29 2.81 -4.07 8.48
C ASN A 29 1.56 -3.19 8.23
N ASN A 30 1.57 -1.92 8.67
CA ASN A 30 0.37 -1.07 8.71
C ASN A 30 0.54 0.28 7.99
N VAL A 31 1.78 0.77 7.81
CA VAL A 31 2.07 2.01 7.07
C VAL A 31 2.60 1.68 5.68
N PHE A 32 1.88 2.07 4.62
CA PHE A 32 2.22 1.70 3.24
C PHE A 32 3.64 2.12 2.82
N ARG A 33 4.07 3.34 3.18
CA ARG A 33 5.41 3.83 2.82
C ARG A 33 6.54 3.01 3.46
N VAL A 34 6.32 2.56 4.69
CA VAL A 34 7.31 1.77 5.44
C VAL A 34 7.25 0.31 5.02
N ALA A 35 6.04 -0.23 4.83
CA ALA A 35 5.82 -1.57 4.29
C ALA A 35 6.46 -1.74 2.91
N LYS A 36 6.35 -0.73 2.02
CA LYS A 36 6.97 -0.73 0.69
C LYS A 36 8.51 -0.68 0.73
N GLN A 37 9.11 -0.20 1.81
CA GLN A 37 10.58 -0.19 1.96
C GLN A 37 11.10 -1.49 2.58
N ALA A 38 10.25 -2.20 3.32
CA ALA A 38 10.60 -3.42 4.04
C ALA A 38 10.29 -4.70 3.25
N VAL A 39 9.33 -4.62 2.33
CA VAL A 39 9.04 -5.61 1.27
C VAL A 39 9.86 -5.25 0.05
#